data_AF-A0A5J4PT76-F1
#
_entry.id   AF-A0A5J4PT76-F1
#
_cell.length_a   1.000
_cell.length_b   1.000
_cell.length_c   1.000
_cell.angle_alpha   90.00
_cell.angle_beta   90.00
_cell.angle_gamma   90.00
#
_symmetry.space_group_name_H-M   'P 1'
#
loop_
_entity.id
_entity.type
_entity.pdbx_description
1 polymer ?
#
loop_
_entity_poly.entity_id
_entity_poly.type
_entity_poly.pdbx_seq_one_letter_code
_entity_poly.pdbx_strand_id
1 'polypeptide(L)'
;SVGGDAHVSQDDDLDYLLDLTATYTKEIGKHNLTALVGYSYQQFNNEGFGAGNYDFSTDGFLYNNLGAGAGSNPSVGSWASKSALGSYFGRVNYSFMSKYLLTATLRADGDSDFDPAKRWGYFPSASLGWRFSEEGFMEPLSEIVSNAKLRAGYGQTGNSNVGNRIFDTYGISSSWVFGNKGYIGVAATQLGNKQLTWETTTEYNIGLDLGFINNRINLSAEYYNRIISDLLVTGKRLPSYNEITTIAANIGKTQGQGFELTLNTVNITNKDVLWTTDFSFYTYKDRWKERDPQWKPAVYQSVNDPIRSIFTYRSDGLLQVGEKAPAWQPALLPGQIKLKNVSDEEGKPNILDQYDRVLIGSEDPAFTFGFNNTVRYKNIDLNIYLYGEVDRLRGASYYDSWTAGYTGNPINP
;
A
#
# COMPACT_ATOMS: atom_id res chain seq x y z
N SER A 1 -4.33 35.54 32.08
CA SER A 1 -5.75 35.40 31.71
C SER A 1 -6.38 34.32 32.57
N VAL A 2 -7.48 34.62 33.27
CA VAL A 2 -8.27 33.58 33.94
C VAL A 2 -9.01 32.78 32.87
N GLY A 3 -9.06 31.45 32.99
CA GLY A 3 -9.69 30.57 31.98
C GLY A 3 -8.72 29.78 31.08
N GLY A 4 -7.45 29.62 31.48
CA GLY A 4 -6.48 28.80 30.74
C GLY A 4 -6.88 27.32 30.66
N ASP A 5 -6.23 26.59 29.76
CA ASP A 5 -6.35 25.13 29.58
C ASP A 5 -4.94 24.52 29.67
N ALA A 6 -4.84 23.34 30.29
CA ALA A 6 -3.59 22.61 30.37
C ALA A 6 -3.82 21.10 30.24
N HIS A 7 -2.88 20.42 29.58
CA HIS A 7 -2.92 18.99 29.30
C HIS A 7 -1.57 18.34 29.54
N VAL A 8 -1.57 17.08 30.00
CA VAL A 8 -0.41 16.20 30.09
C VAL A 8 -0.77 14.86 29.47
N SER A 9 0.13 14.30 28.67
CA SER A 9 0.01 12.95 28.14
C SER A 9 1.34 12.22 28.28
N GLN A 10 1.26 10.90 28.43
CA GLN A 10 2.40 10.00 28.37
C GLN A 10 2.01 8.79 27.54
N ASP A 11 2.93 8.39 26.65
CA ASP A 11 2.86 7.18 25.83
C ASP A 11 4.15 6.39 26.05
N ASP A 12 4.01 5.12 26.41
CA ASP A 12 5.08 4.17 26.60
C ASP A 12 4.96 3.07 25.51
N ASP A 13 5.93 3.03 24.60
CA ASP A 13 6.06 2.03 23.54
C ASP A 13 7.24 1.09 23.85
N LEU A 14 6.94 -0.20 24.05
CA LEU A 14 7.94 -1.22 24.36
C LEU A 14 7.88 -2.36 23.32
N ASP A 15 9.03 -2.65 22.71
CA ASP A 15 9.23 -3.76 21.77
C ASP A 15 10.25 -4.75 22.35
N TYR A 16 9.83 -6.02 22.47
CA TYR A 16 10.69 -7.12 22.90
C TYR A 16 10.94 -8.08 21.73
N LEU A 17 12.20 -8.23 21.33
CA LEU A 17 12.62 -9.11 20.24
C LEU A 17 13.59 -10.20 20.75
N LEU A 18 13.33 -11.44 20.35
CA LEU A 18 14.23 -12.57 20.50
C LEU A 18 14.38 -13.30 19.16
N ASP A 19 15.61 -13.38 18.65
CA ASP A 19 15.97 -14.16 17.47
C ASP A 19 17.00 -15.23 17.82
N LEU A 20 16.70 -16.47 17.46
CA LEU A 20 17.59 -17.62 17.58
C LEU A 20 17.80 -18.22 16.20
N THR A 21 19.03 -18.26 15.72
CA THR A 21 19.35 -18.82 14.40
C THR A 21 20.53 -19.77 14.46
N ALA A 22 20.49 -20.83 13.65
CA ALA A 22 21.61 -21.72 13.40
C ALA A 22 21.84 -21.81 11.89
N THR A 23 23.09 -21.64 11.48
CA THR A 23 23.50 -21.68 10.07
C THR A 23 24.58 -22.73 9.85
N TYR A 24 24.42 -23.54 8.82
CA TYR A 24 25.39 -24.51 8.35
C TYR A 24 25.80 -24.17 6.92
N THR A 25 27.10 -24.04 6.68
CA THR A 25 27.65 -23.82 5.34
C THR A 25 28.63 -24.92 5.00
N LYS A 26 28.52 -25.45 3.79
CA LYS A 26 29.38 -26.53 3.30
C LYS A 26 29.66 -26.37 1.81
N GLU A 27 30.94 -26.44 1.48
CA GLU A 27 31.43 -26.53 0.11
C GLU A 27 31.99 -27.93 -0.14
N ILE A 28 31.58 -28.56 -1.24
CA ILE A 28 32.04 -29.89 -1.68
C ILE A 28 32.26 -29.83 -3.18
N GLY A 29 33.52 -29.71 -3.59
CA GLY A 29 33.89 -29.59 -5.00
C GLY A 29 33.19 -28.40 -5.65
N LYS A 30 32.26 -28.66 -6.57
CA LYS A 30 31.51 -27.64 -7.31
C LYS A 30 30.18 -27.24 -6.64
N HIS A 31 29.87 -27.82 -5.48
CA HIS A 31 28.62 -27.61 -4.76
C HIS A 31 28.87 -26.70 -3.57
N ASN A 32 28.04 -25.67 -3.41
CA ASN A 32 28.01 -24.84 -2.21
C ASN A 32 26.58 -24.81 -1.66
N LEU A 33 26.45 -25.23 -0.41
CA LEU A 33 25.20 -25.32 0.34
C LEU A 33 25.29 -24.44 1.59
N THR A 34 24.30 -23.58 1.78
CA THR A 34 24.05 -22.87 3.03
C THR A 34 22.63 -23.19 3.49
N ALA A 35 22.50 -23.80 4.67
CA ALA A 35 21.22 -24.05 5.30
C ALA A 35 21.11 -23.23 6.59
N LEU A 36 19.95 -22.64 6.83
CA LEU A 36 19.62 -21.87 8.01
C LEU A 36 18.30 -22.35 8.59
N VAL A 37 18.23 -22.43 9.91
CA VAL A 37 16.97 -22.57 10.66
C VAL A 37 16.93 -21.51 11.75
N GLY A 38 15.73 -21.05 12.11
CA GLY A 38 15.57 -20.05 13.14
C GLY A 38 14.19 -19.99 13.77
N TYR A 39 14.15 -19.37 14.94
CA TYR A 39 12.98 -19.00 15.69
C TYR A 39 13.04 -17.50 15.99
N SER A 40 11.92 -16.80 15.84
CA SER A 40 11.79 -15.39 16.18
C SER A 40 10.55 -15.19 17.05
N TYR A 41 10.65 -14.32 18.05
CA TYR A 41 9.52 -13.85 18.85
C TYR A 41 9.61 -12.35 19.02
N GLN A 42 8.55 -11.64 18.68
CA GLN A 42 8.42 -10.20 18.85
C GLN A 42 7.14 -9.88 19.60
N GLN A 43 7.19 -8.93 20.53
CA GLN A 43 6.02 -8.47 21.29
C GLN A 43 6.02 -6.95 21.37
N PHE A 44 4.90 -6.35 20.99
CA PHE A 44 4.65 -4.92 21.07
C PHE A 44 3.70 -4.63 22.22
N ASN A 45 4.08 -3.69 23.08
CA ASN A 45 3.21 -3.12 24.10
C ASN A 45 3.17 -1.61 23.85
N ASN A 46 1.97 -1.06 23.73
CA ASN A 46 1.75 0.38 23.73
C ASN A 46 0.76 0.69 24.86
N GLU A 47 1.12 1.55 25.78
CA GLU A 47 0.21 2.03 26.82
C GLU A 47 0.41 3.52 27.04
N GLY A 48 -0.63 4.19 27.51
CA GLY A 48 -0.56 5.62 27.70
C GLY A 48 -1.73 6.17 28.47
N PHE A 49 -1.62 7.44 28.84
CA PHE A 49 -2.70 8.19 29.42
C PHE A 49 -2.61 9.66 29.03
N GLY A 50 -3.76 10.33 29.09
CA GLY A 50 -3.89 11.77 28.92
C GLY A 50 -4.80 12.33 29.99
N ALA A 51 -4.42 13.47 30.55
CA ALA A 51 -5.23 14.21 31.49
C ALA A 51 -5.18 15.70 31.17
N GLY A 52 -6.30 16.39 31.27
CA GLY A 52 -6.41 17.83 31.05
C GLY A 52 -7.46 18.46 31.94
N ASN A 53 -7.26 19.75 32.23
CA ASN A 53 -8.20 20.56 33.00
C ASN A 53 -8.18 22.00 32.47
N TYR A 54 -9.21 22.78 32.78
CA TYR A 54 -9.37 24.16 32.34
C TYR A 54 -9.93 25.03 33.47
N ASP A 55 -10.19 26.31 33.19
CA ASP A 55 -10.63 27.32 34.18
C ASP A 55 -9.62 27.55 35.31
N PHE A 56 -8.34 27.71 34.97
CA PHE A 56 -7.31 28.10 35.94
C PHE A 56 -7.51 29.54 36.41
N SER A 57 -7.34 29.75 37.72
CA SER A 57 -7.46 31.05 38.40
C SER A 57 -6.30 32.02 38.12
N THR A 58 -5.20 31.52 37.54
CA THR A 58 -3.99 32.28 37.20
C THR A 58 -3.16 31.53 36.15
N ASP A 59 -2.38 32.27 35.35
CA ASP A 59 -1.44 31.70 34.36
C ASP A 59 -0.23 31.01 35.00
N GLY A 60 -0.06 31.13 36.32
CA GLY A 60 1.04 30.50 37.05
C GLY A 60 0.89 28.99 37.26
N PHE A 61 -0.32 28.45 37.08
CA PHE A 61 -0.55 27.00 37.08
C PHE A 61 -0.44 26.48 35.65
N LEU A 62 0.43 25.49 35.44
CA LEU A 62 0.70 24.88 34.13
C LEU A 62 0.28 23.40 34.13
N TYR A 63 0.65 22.66 33.08
CA TYR A 63 0.37 21.23 32.92
C TYR A 63 0.86 20.35 34.08
N ASN A 64 1.85 20.81 34.85
CA ASN A 64 2.38 20.12 36.02
C ASN A 64 1.59 20.40 37.32
N ASN A 65 0.45 21.08 37.24
CA ASN A 65 -0.51 21.25 38.34
C ASN A 65 -1.97 21.29 37.84
N LEU A 66 -2.38 20.28 37.08
CA LEU A 66 -3.74 20.19 36.50
C LEU A 66 -4.87 20.27 37.54
N GLY A 67 -4.61 19.87 38.78
CA GLY A 67 -5.59 19.92 39.88
C GLY A 67 -6.01 21.34 40.29
N ALA A 68 -5.30 22.38 39.84
CA ALA A 68 -5.64 23.77 40.11
C ALA A 68 -6.71 24.36 39.16
N GLY A 69 -7.09 23.63 38.11
CA GLY A 69 -8.17 24.03 37.19
C GLY A 69 -9.55 23.81 37.83
N ALA A 70 -10.47 24.76 37.66
CA ALA A 70 -11.83 24.71 38.19
C ALA A 70 -12.86 24.14 37.21
N GLY A 71 -12.41 23.59 36.08
CA GLY A 71 -13.27 23.05 35.02
C GLY A 71 -14.22 21.97 35.55
N SER A 72 -15.49 22.07 35.17
CA SER A 72 -16.56 21.16 35.63
C SER A 72 -16.46 19.72 35.08
N ASN A 73 -15.63 19.50 34.05
CA ASN A 73 -15.47 18.20 33.40
C ASN A 73 -14.02 18.04 32.87
N PRO A 74 -13.04 17.79 33.76
CA PRO A 74 -11.67 17.54 33.33
C PRO A 74 -11.59 16.29 32.46
N SER A 75 -10.72 16.31 31.44
CA SER A 75 -10.50 15.16 30.58
C SER A 75 -9.50 14.21 31.24
N VAL A 76 -9.85 12.92 31.33
CA VAL A 76 -8.94 11.86 31.78
C VAL A 76 -9.21 10.63 30.93
N GLY A 77 -8.16 10.02 30.42
CA GLY A 77 -8.24 8.77 29.66
C GLY A 77 -6.93 8.00 29.72
N SER A 78 -7.01 6.70 29.52
CA SER A 78 -5.86 5.82 29.35
C SER A 78 -6.16 4.74 28.32
N TRP A 79 -5.10 4.18 27.75
CA TRP A 79 -5.17 3.11 26.76
C TRP A 79 -4.01 2.14 26.98
N ALA A 80 -4.22 0.90 26.55
CA ALA A 80 -3.18 -0.10 26.46
C ALA A 80 -3.52 -1.06 25.31
N SER A 81 -2.48 -1.54 24.62
CA SER A 81 -2.55 -2.55 23.59
C SER A 81 -1.33 -3.45 23.67
N LYS A 82 -1.52 -4.72 23.31
CA LYS A 82 -0.47 -5.72 23.29
C LYS A 82 -0.70 -6.69 22.15
N SER A 83 0.33 -6.90 21.34
CA SER A 83 0.36 -7.92 20.29
C SER A 83 1.69 -8.66 20.29
N ALA A 84 1.70 -9.88 19.74
CA ALA A 84 2.87 -10.72 19.66
C ALA A 84 2.89 -11.55 18.38
N LEU A 85 4.09 -11.71 17.81
CA LEU A 85 4.39 -12.51 16.65
C LEU A 85 5.43 -13.57 17.02
N GLY A 86 5.14 -14.83 16.71
CA GLY A 86 6.06 -15.95 16.87
C GLY A 86 6.28 -16.66 15.55
N SER A 87 7.52 -17.04 15.25
CA SER A 87 7.89 -17.52 13.92
C SER A 87 8.90 -18.63 13.94
N TYR A 88 8.69 -19.66 13.13
CA TYR A 88 9.68 -20.68 12.79
C TYR A 88 10.03 -20.55 11.31
N PHE A 89 11.31 -20.55 10.98
CA PHE A 89 11.74 -20.41 9.59
C PHE A 89 12.96 -21.24 9.26
N GLY A 90 13.02 -21.68 8.01
CA GLY A 90 14.17 -22.37 7.45
C GLY A 90 14.45 -21.87 6.05
N ARG A 91 15.73 -21.80 5.68
CA ARG A 91 16.19 -21.40 4.34
C ARG A 91 17.32 -22.31 3.88
N VAL A 92 17.26 -22.73 2.63
CA VAL A 92 18.33 -23.45 1.94
C VAL A 92 18.73 -22.63 0.73
N ASN A 93 20.01 -22.28 0.66
CA ASN A 93 20.66 -21.75 -0.54
C ASN A 93 21.61 -22.81 -1.07
N TYR A 94 21.53 -23.08 -2.36
CA TYR A 94 22.38 -24.02 -3.04
C TYR A 94 22.88 -23.40 -4.34
N SER A 95 24.17 -23.59 -4.62
CA SER A 95 24.76 -23.23 -5.89
C SER A 95 25.61 -24.37 -6.44
N PHE A 96 25.48 -24.60 -7.74
CA PHE A 96 26.32 -25.54 -8.48
C PHE A 96 27.16 -24.78 -9.50
N MET A 97 28.48 -24.90 -9.38
CA MET A 97 29.48 -24.23 -10.23
C MET A 97 29.33 -22.71 -10.28
N SER A 98 28.66 -22.11 -9.28
CA SER A 98 28.25 -20.69 -9.30
C SER A 98 27.32 -20.28 -10.46
N LYS A 99 26.80 -21.26 -11.22
CA LYS A 99 25.92 -21.04 -12.39
C LYS A 99 24.46 -21.24 -12.08
N TYR A 100 24.14 -22.38 -11.45
CA TYR A 100 22.77 -22.75 -11.12
C TYR A 100 22.55 -22.49 -9.64
N LEU A 101 21.59 -21.63 -9.34
CA LEU A 101 21.30 -21.12 -8.02
C LEU A 101 19.88 -21.54 -7.65
N LEU A 102 19.74 -22.09 -6.45
CA LEU A 102 18.44 -22.42 -5.86
C LEU A 102 18.39 -21.78 -4.46
N THR A 103 17.31 -21.09 -4.19
CA THR A 103 16.95 -20.67 -2.83
C THR A 103 15.56 -21.21 -2.54
N ALA A 104 15.39 -21.87 -1.39
CA ALA A 104 14.09 -22.30 -0.89
C ALA A 104 13.95 -21.84 0.57
N THR A 105 12.80 -21.26 0.91
CA THR A 105 12.48 -20.84 2.27
C THR A 105 11.10 -21.37 2.65
N LEU A 106 10.93 -21.76 3.90
CA LEU A 106 9.62 -22.00 4.50
C LEU A 106 9.58 -21.28 5.83
N ARG A 107 8.52 -20.51 6.05
CA ARG A 107 8.24 -19.83 7.31
C ARG A 107 6.84 -20.17 7.79
N ALA A 108 6.70 -20.41 9.09
CA ALA A 108 5.44 -20.51 9.79
C ALA A 108 5.36 -19.35 10.77
N ASP A 109 4.37 -18.47 10.63
CA ASP A 109 4.19 -17.28 11.46
C ASP A 109 2.88 -17.35 12.23
N GLY A 110 2.94 -17.05 13.53
CA GLY A 110 1.85 -17.08 14.48
C GLY A 110 1.62 -15.69 15.06
N ASP A 111 0.43 -15.11 14.85
CA ASP A 111 0.09 -13.77 15.36
C ASP A 111 -1.00 -13.83 16.44
N SER A 112 -0.84 -13.05 17.51
CA SER A 112 -1.80 -12.97 18.62
C SER A 112 -3.13 -12.30 18.26
N ASP A 113 -3.17 -11.52 17.18
CA ASP A 113 -4.37 -10.82 16.71
C ASP A 113 -5.41 -11.79 16.11
N PHE A 114 -5.04 -13.05 15.90
CA PHE A 114 -5.92 -14.11 15.44
C PHE A 114 -6.36 -15.07 16.55
N ASP A 115 -7.51 -15.72 16.33
CA ASP A 115 -7.99 -16.78 17.20
C ASP A 115 -6.93 -17.90 17.34
N PRO A 116 -6.76 -18.53 18.53
CA PRO A 116 -5.81 -19.62 18.72
C PRO A 116 -5.82 -20.72 17.67
N ALA A 117 -6.99 -21.03 17.08
CA ALA A 117 -7.11 -22.04 16.04
C ALA A 117 -6.61 -21.59 14.65
N LYS A 118 -6.43 -20.28 14.43
CA LYS A 118 -6.11 -19.67 13.13
C LYS A 118 -4.83 -18.83 13.10
N ARG A 119 -4.14 -18.72 14.25
CA ARG A 119 -2.95 -17.85 14.38
C ARG A 119 -1.79 -18.19 13.47
N TRP A 120 -1.60 -19.47 13.12
CA TRP A 120 -0.44 -19.90 12.32
C TRP A 120 -0.73 -19.89 10.82
N GLY A 121 0.04 -19.11 10.06
CA GLY A 121 0.12 -19.09 8.61
C GLY A 121 1.43 -19.71 8.10
N TYR A 122 1.43 -20.26 6.89
CA TYR A 122 2.60 -20.90 6.27
C TYR A 122 2.95 -20.23 4.95
N PHE A 123 4.21 -19.82 4.82
CA PHE A 123 4.70 -18.92 3.78
C PHE A 123 5.94 -19.51 3.10
N PRO A 124 5.75 -20.41 2.11
CA PRO A 124 6.85 -20.95 1.31
C PRO A 124 7.34 -19.96 0.26
N SER A 125 8.62 -20.03 -0.08
CA SER A 125 9.18 -19.39 -1.27
C SER A 125 10.29 -20.22 -1.89
N ALA A 126 10.44 -20.08 -3.21
CA ALA A 126 11.48 -20.71 -4.00
C ALA A 126 11.95 -19.75 -5.09
N SER A 127 13.26 -19.71 -5.35
CA SER A 127 13.85 -18.97 -6.44
C SER A 127 14.90 -19.81 -7.15
N LEU A 128 14.89 -19.74 -8.48
CA LEU A 128 15.87 -20.34 -9.36
C LEU A 128 16.62 -19.23 -10.07
N GLY A 129 17.94 -19.35 -10.14
CA GLY A 129 18.82 -18.47 -10.90
C GLY A 129 19.73 -19.26 -11.81
N TRP A 130 19.89 -18.80 -13.05
CA TRP A 130 20.82 -19.37 -14.01
C TRP A 130 21.71 -18.28 -14.58
N ARG A 131 22.99 -18.31 -14.22
CA ARG A 131 24.02 -17.42 -14.76
C ARG A 131 24.58 -18.01 -16.05
N PHE A 132 23.88 -17.76 -17.15
CA PHE A 132 24.22 -18.32 -18.45
C PHE A 132 25.47 -17.69 -19.07
N SER A 133 25.94 -16.53 -18.60
CA SER A 133 27.24 -15.97 -19.03
C SER A 133 28.43 -16.86 -18.71
N GLU A 134 28.30 -17.77 -17.75
CA GLU A 134 29.35 -18.73 -17.40
C GLU A 134 29.31 -19.99 -18.28
N GLU A 135 28.35 -20.12 -19.20
CA GLU A 135 28.23 -21.29 -20.06
C GLU A 135 29.19 -21.20 -21.25
N GLY A 136 29.70 -22.34 -21.72
CA GLY A 136 30.69 -22.39 -22.79
C GLY A 136 30.22 -21.74 -24.10
N PHE A 137 28.91 -21.72 -24.36
CA PHE A 137 28.34 -21.06 -25.54
C PHE A 137 28.38 -19.53 -25.47
N MET A 138 28.55 -18.94 -24.28
CA MET A 138 28.70 -17.50 -24.09
C MET A 138 30.16 -17.03 -24.11
N GLU A 139 31.14 -17.94 -24.07
CA GLU A 139 32.57 -17.61 -24.13
C GLU A 139 32.93 -16.66 -25.27
N PRO A 140 32.42 -16.83 -26.53
CA PRO A 140 32.71 -15.90 -27.62
C PRO A 140 32.22 -14.46 -27.40
N LEU A 141 31.29 -14.25 -26.46
CA LEU A 141 30.73 -12.94 -26.12
C LEU A 141 31.28 -12.37 -24.81
N SER A 142 32.16 -13.09 -24.09
CA SER A 142 32.64 -12.70 -22.75
C SER A 142 33.36 -11.35 -22.68
N GLU A 143 33.98 -10.90 -23.78
CA GLU A 143 34.61 -9.57 -23.87
C GLU A 143 33.56 -8.43 -23.81
N ILE A 144 32.34 -8.70 -24.28
CA ILE A 144 31.26 -7.72 -24.36
C ILE A 144 30.28 -7.93 -23.20
N VAL A 145 29.90 -9.17 -22.91
CA VAL A 145 28.94 -9.57 -21.88
C VAL A 145 29.68 -10.02 -20.64
N SER A 146 29.70 -9.18 -19.62
CA SER A 146 30.36 -9.43 -18.34
C SER A 146 29.53 -10.28 -17.39
N ASN A 147 28.21 -10.21 -17.49
CA ASN A 147 27.30 -11.04 -16.70
C ASN A 147 25.97 -11.20 -17.43
N ALA A 148 25.38 -12.38 -17.33
CA ALA A 148 24.05 -12.63 -17.85
C ALA A 148 23.38 -13.70 -16.99
N LYS A 149 22.29 -13.31 -16.33
CA LYS A 149 21.58 -14.15 -15.36
C LYS A 149 20.07 -14.04 -15.57
N LEU A 150 19.42 -15.19 -15.66
CA LEU A 150 17.96 -15.31 -15.62
C LEU A 150 17.55 -15.73 -14.21
N ARG A 151 16.47 -15.15 -13.70
CA ARG A 151 15.86 -15.46 -12.39
C ARG A 151 14.40 -15.79 -12.57
N ALA A 152 13.91 -16.75 -11.79
CA ALA A 152 12.49 -16.94 -11.58
C ALA A 152 12.24 -17.16 -10.08
N GLY A 153 11.15 -16.59 -9.57
CA GLY A 153 10.79 -16.65 -8.17
C GLY A 153 9.31 -16.94 -7.97
N TYR A 154 9.01 -17.65 -6.90
CA TYR A 154 7.68 -17.84 -6.34
C TYR A 154 7.77 -17.63 -4.83
N GLY A 155 6.85 -16.89 -4.25
CA GLY A 155 6.82 -16.70 -2.81
C GLY A 155 5.43 -16.36 -2.30
N GLN A 156 5.18 -16.76 -1.05
CA GLN A 156 4.03 -16.32 -0.28
C GLN A 156 4.49 -15.53 0.94
N THR A 157 3.75 -14.48 1.29
CA THR A 157 3.90 -13.70 2.52
C THR A 157 2.54 -13.42 3.13
N GLY A 158 2.50 -13.24 4.45
CA GLY A 158 1.28 -13.00 5.21
C GLY A 158 1.22 -11.58 5.76
N ASN A 159 0.02 -11.01 5.78
CA ASN A 159 -0.35 -9.83 6.54
C ASN A 159 -1.36 -10.22 7.63
N SER A 160 -1.08 -9.84 8.87
CA SER A 160 -1.91 -10.12 10.05
C SER A 160 -2.58 -8.87 10.63
N ASN A 161 -2.47 -7.71 9.98
CA ASN A 161 -2.85 -6.43 10.57
C ASN A 161 -4.37 -6.26 10.73
N VAL A 162 -4.92 -6.87 11.79
CA VAL A 162 -6.33 -6.79 12.17
C VAL A 162 -6.53 -6.31 13.60
N GLY A 163 -5.49 -6.26 14.44
CA GLY A 163 -5.62 -5.82 15.82
C GLY A 163 -6.63 -6.68 16.59
N ASN A 164 -7.41 -6.05 17.47
CA ASN A 164 -8.36 -6.73 18.36
C ASN A 164 -9.67 -7.20 17.68
N ARG A 165 -9.74 -7.27 16.36
CA ARG A 165 -10.97 -7.51 15.59
C ARG A 165 -11.57 -8.91 15.72
N ILE A 166 -10.89 -9.81 16.41
CA ILE A 166 -11.44 -11.11 16.82
C ILE A 166 -12.35 -11.03 18.06
N PHE A 167 -12.34 -9.89 18.78
CA PHE A 167 -13.09 -9.67 20.01
C PHE A 167 -14.27 -8.72 19.81
N ASP A 168 -15.38 -9.02 20.49
CA ASP A 168 -16.45 -8.05 20.71
C ASP A 168 -15.92 -6.98 21.68
N THR A 169 -16.11 -5.70 21.34
CA THR A 169 -15.70 -4.60 22.21
C THR A 169 -16.89 -3.77 22.65
N TYR A 170 -16.76 -3.19 23.85
CA TYR A 170 -17.73 -2.28 24.41
C TYR A 170 -17.04 -0.94 24.66
N GLY A 171 -17.76 0.15 24.40
CA GLY A 171 -17.29 1.51 24.62
C GLY A 171 -18.21 2.30 25.52
N ILE A 172 -17.68 3.42 25.99
CA ILE A 172 -18.42 4.41 26.75
C ILE A 172 -19.32 5.17 25.77
N SER A 173 -20.62 5.17 26.04
CA SER A 173 -21.59 6.02 25.36
C SER A 173 -21.94 7.20 26.26
N SER A 174 -21.30 8.35 26.03
CA SER A 174 -21.43 9.56 26.86
C SER A 174 -22.56 10.51 26.43
N SER A 175 -23.30 10.18 25.37
CA SER A 175 -24.30 11.07 24.75
C SER A 175 -25.74 10.87 25.24
N TRP A 176 -25.96 10.03 26.26
CA TRP A 176 -27.31 9.81 26.80
C TRP A 176 -27.62 10.85 27.88
N VAL A 177 -28.50 11.79 27.55
CA VAL A 177 -28.98 12.82 28.48
C VAL A 177 -30.38 12.42 28.95
N PHE A 178 -30.54 12.16 30.24
CA PHE A 178 -31.86 12.01 30.87
C PHE A 178 -32.14 13.25 31.72
N GLY A 179 -33.18 14.01 31.35
CA GLY A 179 -33.44 15.33 31.94
C GLY A 179 -32.34 16.32 31.57
N ASN A 180 -31.69 16.92 32.58
CA ASN A 180 -30.57 17.87 32.41
C ASN A 180 -29.20 17.27 32.82
N LYS A 181 -29.08 15.95 32.92
CA LYS A 181 -27.83 15.26 33.30
C LYS A 181 -27.38 14.31 32.21
N GLY A 182 -26.10 14.37 31.85
CA GLY A 182 -25.45 13.36 31.02
C GLY A 182 -25.16 12.11 31.84
N TYR A 183 -25.41 10.95 31.25
CA TYR A 183 -25.14 9.65 31.83
C TYR A 183 -24.11 8.92 30.98
N ILE A 184 -23.15 8.30 31.66
CA ILE A 184 -22.22 7.38 31.03
C ILE A 184 -22.91 6.02 30.94
N GLY A 185 -23.18 5.59 29.71
CA GLY A 185 -23.62 4.23 29.40
C GLY A 185 -22.51 3.38 28.81
N VAL A 186 -22.77 2.09 28.67
CA VAL A 186 -21.91 1.15 27.94
C VAL A 186 -22.70 0.64 26.73
N ALA A 187 -22.08 0.66 25.55
CA ALA A 187 -22.67 0.13 24.33
C ALA A 187 -21.64 -0.76 23.61
N ALA A 188 -22.13 -1.76 22.88
CA ALA A 188 -21.27 -2.54 21.99
C ALA A 188 -20.76 -1.62 20.87
N THR A 189 -19.45 -1.64 20.60
CA THR A 189 -18.79 -0.78 19.60
C THR A 189 -18.20 -1.58 18.44
N GLN A 190 -17.96 -2.87 18.63
CA GLN A 190 -17.41 -3.76 17.61
C GLN A 190 -17.94 -5.18 17.79
N LEU A 191 -18.23 -5.84 16.66
CA LEU A 191 -18.44 -7.29 16.61
C LEU A 191 -17.12 -7.99 16.28
N GLY A 192 -16.74 -8.96 17.11
CA GLY A 192 -15.57 -9.78 16.93
C GLY A 192 -15.78 -10.86 15.88
N ASN A 193 -14.77 -11.10 15.04
CA ASN A 193 -14.77 -12.20 14.09
C ASN A 193 -13.61 -13.17 14.34
N LYS A 194 -13.88 -14.24 15.10
CA LYS A 194 -12.91 -15.32 15.35
C LYS A 194 -12.56 -16.15 14.11
N GLN A 195 -13.22 -15.91 12.98
CA GLN A 195 -12.93 -16.59 11.72
C GLN A 195 -11.87 -15.90 10.88
N LEU A 196 -11.32 -14.75 11.32
CA LEU A 196 -10.25 -14.06 10.62
C LEU A 196 -9.03 -14.97 10.43
N THR A 197 -8.45 -14.90 9.24
CA THR A 197 -7.21 -15.58 8.84
C THR A 197 -6.23 -14.57 8.24
N TRP A 198 -4.99 -15.00 8.01
CA TRP A 198 -3.98 -14.23 7.30
C TRP A 198 -4.45 -13.77 5.91
N GLU A 199 -4.17 -12.51 5.58
CA GLU A 199 -4.18 -12.03 4.20
C GLU A 199 -2.89 -12.51 3.54
N THR A 200 -3.00 -13.26 2.44
CA THR A 200 -1.84 -13.92 1.82
C THR A 200 -1.50 -13.29 0.48
N THR A 201 -0.30 -12.74 0.37
CA THR A 201 0.27 -12.28 -0.89
C THR A 201 1.05 -13.42 -1.53
N THR A 202 0.67 -13.82 -2.73
CA THR A 202 1.38 -14.80 -3.56
C THR A 202 1.99 -14.08 -4.77
N GLU A 203 3.30 -14.19 -4.94
CA GLU A 203 4.02 -13.50 -5.99
C GLU A 203 4.82 -14.47 -6.87
N TYR A 204 4.76 -14.22 -8.17
CA TYR A 204 5.64 -14.82 -9.16
C TYR A 204 6.44 -13.71 -9.83
N ASN A 205 7.76 -13.90 -9.96
CA ASN A 205 8.62 -12.98 -10.68
C ASN A 205 9.53 -13.71 -11.66
N ILE A 206 9.85 -13.03 -12.76
CA ILE A 206 10.86 -13.45 -13.74
C ILE A 206 11.75 -12.23 -13.99
N GLY A 207 13.05 -12.40 -13.77
CA GLY A 207 14.04 -11.34 -13.88
C GLY A 207 15.16 -11.69 -14.84
N LEU A 208 15.68 -10.71 -15.57
CA LEU A 208 16.84 -10.81 -16.43
C LEU A 208 17.85 -9.74 -16.02
N ASP A 209 19.04 -10.16 -15.63
CA ASP A 209 20.15 -9.30 -15.25
C ASP A 209 21.28 -9.43 -16.28
N LEU A 210 21.66 -8.33 -16.91
CA LEU A 210 22.71 -8.25 -17.93
C LEU A 210 23.74 -7.21 -17.53
N GLY A 211 25.02 -7.56 -17.63
CA GLY A 211 26.16 -6.68 -17.43
C GLY A 211 27.04 -6.69 -18.68
N PHE A 212 27.45 -5.51 -19.14
CA PHE A 212 28.27 -5.35 -20.34
C PHE A 212 29.52 -4.52 -20.06
N ILE A 213 30.57 -4.77 -20.85
CA ILE A 213 31.81 -3.97 -20.90
C ILE A 213 32.39 -3.77 -19.50
N ASN A 214 32.83 -4.85 -18.85
CA ASN A 214 33.28 -4.90 -17.47
C ASN A 214 32.28 -4.30 -16.47
N ASN A 215 30.99 -4.63 -16.65
CA ASN A 215 29.86 -4.13 -15.86
C ASN A 215 29.74 -2.58 -15.86
N ARG A 216 30.20 -1.91 -16.92
CA ARG A 216 29.98 -0.47 -17.10
C ARG A 216 28.55 -0.15 -17.53
N ILE A 217 27.81 -1.12 -18.05
CA ILE A 217 26.38 -1.00 -18.36
C ILE A 217 25.70 -2.20 -17.73
N ASN A 218 24.83 -1.98 -16.74
CA ASN A 218 24.07 -3.01 -16.06
C ASN A 218 22.58 -2.77 -16.26
N LEU A 219 21.89 -3.75 -16.81
CA LEU A 219 20.46 -3.75 -17.04
C LEU A 219 19.82 -4.84 -16.19
N SER A 220 18.81 -4.50 -15.40
CA SER A 220 17.93 -5.46 -14.74
C SER A 220 16.51 -5.20 -15.23
N ALA A 221 15.86 -6.23 -15.75
CA ALA A 221 14.47 -6.18 -16.17
C ALA A 221 13.70 -7.27 -15.41
N GLU A 222 12.57 -6.92 -14.81
CA GLU A 222 11.72 -7.84 -14.07
C GLU A 222 10.27 -7.71 -14.51
N TYR A 223 9.58 -8.84 -14.58
CA TYR A 223 8.12 -8.89 -14.61
C TYR A 223 7.64 -9.60 -13.35
N TYR A 224 6.67 -9.01 -12.67
CA TYR A 224 6.04 -9.63 -11.51
C TYR A 224 4.52 -9.73 -11.70
N ASN A 225 3.95 -10.74 -11.04
CA ASN A 225 2.52 -10.94 -10.90
C ASN A 225 2.22 -11.33 -9.46
N ARG A 226 1.51 -10.46 -8.76
CA ARG A 226 1.18 -10.55 -7.35
C ARG A 226 -0.32 -10.70 -7.17
N ILE A 227 -0.74 -11.72 -6.43
CA ILE A 227 -2.14 -11.94 -6.06
C ILE A 227 -2.24 -11.85 -4.54
N ILE A 228 -3.05 -10.92 -4.04
CA ILE A 228 -3.35 -10.82 -2.62
C ILE A 228 -4.71 -11.48 -2.41
N SER A 229 -4.75 -12.52 -1.58
CA SER A 229 -5.96 -13.28 -1.29
C SER A 229 -6.39 -13.11 0.16
N ASP A 230 -7.69 -13.30 0.40
CA ASP A 230 -8.30 -13.23 1.73
C ASP A 230 -8.09 -11.85 2.37
N LEU A 231 -8.40 -10.77 1.63
CA LEU A 231 -8.06 -9.41 2.03
C LEU A 231 -8.65 -9.07 3.39
N LEU A 232 -7.82 -8.57 4.30
CA LEU A 232 -8.24 -8.24 5.65
C LEU A 232 -8.89 -6.86 5.66
N VAL A 233 -10.22 -6.86 5.75
CA VAL A 233 -11.00 -5.63 5.88
C VAL A 233 -11.60 -5.51 7.26
N THR A 234 -11.60 -4.27 7.76
CA THR A 234 -12.00 -3.94 9.12
C THR A 234 -13.45 -3.44 9.22
N GLY A 235 -14.04 -3.09 8.07
CA GLY A 235 -15.32 -2.40 7.99
C GLY A 235 -16.30 -3.00 6.98
N LYS A 236 -16.36 -4.33 6.86
CA LYS A 236 -17.37 -4.98 5.99
C LYS A 236 -18.76 -4.62 6.50
N ARG A 237 -19.57 -3.97 5.68
CA ARG A 237 -20.92 -3.51 6.05
C ARG A 237 -21.85 -4.69 6.31
N LEU A 238 -22.59 -4.61 7.40
CA LEU A 238 -23.68 -5.51 7.76
C LEU A 238 -25.03 -4.91 7.31
N PRO A 239 -26.07 -5.73 7.15
CA PRO A 239 -27.43 -5.25 6.95
C PRO A 239 -27.88 -4.27 8.04
N SER A 240 -28.73 -3.29 7.66
CA SER A 240 -29.07 -2.09 8.47
C SER A 240 -29.93 -2.32 9.71
N TYR A 241 -30.30 -3.56 10.03
CA TYR A 241 -31.07 -3.90 11.23
C TYR A 241 -30.20 -4.25 12.45
N ASN A 242 -28.87 -4.25 12.30
CA ASN A 242 -27.93 -4.46 13.40
C ASN A 242 -27.56 -3.13 14.05
N GLU A 243 -27.41 -3.11 15.38
CA GLU A 243 -26.93 -1.94 16.12
C GLU A 243 -25.48 -1.57 15.73
N ILE A 244 -24.66 -2.58 15.43
CA ILE A 244 -23.33 -2.44 14.85
C ILE A 244 -23.42 -2.74 13.35
N THR A 245 -23.01 -1.77 12.53
CA THR A 245 -23.21 -1.82 11.06
C THR A 245 -22.01 -2.35 10.28
N THR A 246 -20.93 -2.75 10.95
CA THR A 246 -19.72 -3.29 10.32
C THR A 246 -19.10 -4.45 11.10
N ILE A 247 -18.41 -5.34 10.40
CA ILE A 247 -17.60 -6.41 10.98
C ILE A 247 -16.27 -6.54 10.22
N ALA A 248 -15.23 -7.02 10.90
CA ALA A 248 -13.99 -7.40 10.23
C ALA A 248 -14.16 -8.73 9.48
N ALA A 249 -13.57 -8.88 8.30
CA ALA A 249 -13.63 -10.12 7.52
C ALA A 249 -12.46 -10.24 6.55
N ASN A 250 -12.15 -11.47 6.13
CA ASN A 250 -11.39 -11.73 4.92
C ASN A 250 -12.33 -11.63 3.71
N ILE A 251 -12.05 -10.78 2.72
CA ILE A 251 -12.88 -10.64 1.51
C ILE A 251 -12.07 -10.59 0.22
N GLY A 252 -12.48 -11.37 -0.76
CA GLY A 252 -12.02 -11.24 -2.14
C GLY A 252 -10.52 -11.42 -2.35
N LYS A 253 -10.09 -11.04 -3.56
CA LYS A 253 -8.71 -11.17 -4.04
C LYS A 253 -8.39 -10.02 -5.00
N THR A 254 -7.19 -9.47 -4.91
CA THR A 254 -6.68 -8.49 -5.87
C THR A 254 -5.49 -9.06 -6.62
N GLN A 255 -5.22 -8.50 -7.80
CA GLN A 255 -4.03 -8.79 -8.57
C GLN A 255 -3.35 -7.48 -8.93
N GLY A 256 -2.05 -7.42 -8.70
CA GLY A 256 -1.16 -6.39 -9.23
C GLY A 256 -0.08 -7.03 -10.09
N GLN A 257 0.24 -6.43 -11.23
CA GLN A 257 1.31 -6.90 -12.11
C GLN A 257 2.00 -5.72 -12.78
N GLY A 258 3.26 -5.92 -13.14
CA GLY A 258 4.07 -4.84 -13.64
C GLY A 258 5.41 -5.29 -14.20
N PHE A 259 6.04 -4.38 -14.91
CA PHE A 259 7.42 -4.46 -15.36
C PHE A 259 8.26 -3.45 -14.62
N GLU A 260 9.46 -3.87 -14.23
CA GLU A 260 10.49 -3.01 -13.66
C GLU A 260 11.73 -3.08 -14.53
N LEU A 261 12.35 -1.94 -14.78
CA LEU A 261 13.58 -1.82 -15.53
C LEU A 261 14.52 -0.91 -14.78
N THR A 262 15.74 -1.37 -14.52
CA THR A 262 16.81 -0.54 -13.99
C THR A 262 18.01 -0.61 -14.91
N LEU A 263 18.52 0.55 -15.32
CA LEU A 263 19.73 0.71 -16.10
C LEU A 263 20.73 1.53 -15.29
N ASN A 264 21.91 0.97 -15.03
CA ASN A 264 23.00 1.66 -14.34
C ASN A 264 24.20 1.71 -15.28
N THR A 265 24.78 2.89 -15.48
CA THR A 265 25.93 3.07 -16.35
C THR A 265 27.07 3.82 -15.66
N VAL A 266 28.30 3.39 -15.95
CA VAL A 266 29.54 4.10 -15.61
C VAL A 266 30.08 4.71 -16.91
N ASN A 267 29.58 5.90 -17.25
CA ASN A 267 29.88 6.58 -18.51
C ASN A 267 31.36 6.94 -18.62
N ILE A 268 31.94 7.52 -17.56
CA ILE A 268 33.35 7.88 -17.48
C ILE A 268 33.87 7.51 -16.09
N THR A 269 35.04 6.88 -16.03
CA THR A 269 35.79 6.69 -14.79
C THR A 269 37.28 6.86 -15.08
N ASN A 270 37.86 7.95 -14.58
CA ASN A 270 39.29 8.22 -14.61
C ASN A 270 39.67 9.08 -13.39
N LYS A 271 40.92 9.53 -13.28
CA LYS A 271 41.40 10.25 -12.09
C LYS A 271 40.64 11.56 -11.82
N ASP A 272 40.18 12.24 -12.88
CA ASP A 272 39.63 13.59 -12.80
C ASP A 272 38.11 13.61 -12.95
N VAL A 273 37.53 12.62 -13.63
CA VAL A 273 36.11 12.56 -13.97
C VAL A 273 35.54 11.20 -13.55
N LEU A 274 34.49 11.24 -12.73
CA LEU A 274 33.55 10.13 -12.56
C LEU A 274 32.19 10.59 -13.05
N TRP A 275 31.60 9.85 -13.98
CA TRP A 275 30.24 10.09 -14.44
C TRP A 275 29.46 8.78 -14.44
N THR A 276 28.41 8.74 -13.63
CA THR A 276 27.46 7.63 -13.58
C THR A 276 26.04 8.09 -13.87
N THR A 277 25.23 7.18 -14.38
CA THR A 277 23.81 7.40 -14.63
C THR A 277 23.01 6.19 -14.18
N ASP A 278 21.96 6.45 -13.42
CA ASP A 278 21.02 5.42 -13.00
C ASP A 278 19.65 5.81 -13.51
N PHE A 279 18.96 4.87 -14.14
CA PHE A 279 17.61 5.04 -14.65
C PHE A 279 16.76 3.90 -14.11
N SER A 280 15.60 4.23 -13.55
CA SER A 280 14.59 3.28 -13.14
C SER A 280 13.28 3.58 -13.87
N PHE A 281 12.56 2.53 -14.23
CA PHE A 281 11.26 2.60 -14.88
C PHE A 281 10.37 1.49 -14.32
N TYR A 282 9.14 1.83 -14.00
CA TYR A 282 8.20 0.92 -13.36
C TYR A 282 6.81 1.11 -13.96
N THR A 283 6.13 -0.01 -14.21
CA THR A 283 4.71 -0.03 -14.61
C THR A 283 3.92 -0.80 -13.57
N TYR A 284 2.67 -0.39 -13.37
CA TYR A 284 1.75 -1.08 -12.47
C TYR A 284 0.35 -1.11 -13.03
N LYS A 285 -0.25 -2.28 -12.99
CA LYS A 285 -1.68 -2.45 -13.25
C LYS A 285 -2.27 -3.33 -12.18
N ASP A 286 -3.41 -2.92 -11.66
CA ASP A 286 -4.18 -3.73 -10.74
C ASP A 286 -5.61 -3.96 -11.18
N ARG A 287 -6.21 -4.98 -10.57
CA ARG A 287 -7.62 -5.32 -10.74
C ARG A 287 -8.09 -6.20 -9.60
N TRP A 288 -9.40 -6.28 -9.46
CA TRP A 288 -10.03 -7.31 -8.64
C TRP A 288 -9.97 -8.66 -9.37
N LYS A 289 -9.51 -9.70 -8.67
CA LYS A 289 -9.61 -11.10 -9.10
C LYS A 289 -10.89 -11.73 -8.60
N GLU A 290 -11.30 -11.36 -7.39
CA GLU A 290 -12.50 -11.84 -6.72
C GLU A 290 -13.00 -10.71 -5.82
N ARG A 291 -14.31 -10.44 -5.83
CA ARG A 291 -14.93 -9.41 -4.99
C ARG A 291 -15.84 -10.08 -3.96
N ASP A 292 -16.26 -9.32 -2.95
CA ASP A 292 -17.30 -9.78 -2.03
C ASP A 292 -18.57 -10.15 -2.84
N PRO A 293 -19.20 -11.31 -2.61
CA PRO A 293 -20.42 -11.71 -3.32
C PRO A 293 -21.60 -10.73 -3.18
N GLN A 294 -21.59 -9.89 -2.14
CA GLN A 294 -22.60 -8.86 -1.92
C GLN A 294 -22.29 -7.54 -2.66
N TRP A 295 -21.10 -7.42 -3.27
CA TRP A 295 -20.76 -6.25 -4.08
C TRP A 295 -21.66 -6.18 -5.29
N LYS A 296 -22.39 -5.06 -5.41
CA LYS A 296 -23.22 -4.76 -6.57
C LYS A 296 -22.53 -3.65 -7.36
N PRO A 297 -22.05 -3.91 -8.59
CA PRO A 297 -21.49 -2.84 -9.43
C PRO A 297 -22.56 -1.79 -9.70
N ALA A 298 -22.14 -0.52 -9.73
CA ALA A 298 -22.94 0.50 -10.40
C ALA A 298 -23.04 0.19 -11.90
N VAL A 299 -24.04 0.75 -12.59
CA VAL A 299 -24.29 0.45 -14.01
C VAL A 299 -23.11 0.76 -14.95
N TYR A 300 -22.24 1.69 -14.55
CA TYR A 300 -21.04 2.10 -15.29
C TYR A 300 -19.77 1.35 -14.87
N GLN A 301 -19.87 0.42 -13.92
CA GLN A 301 -18.74 -0.38 -13.44
C GLN A 301 -18.74 -1.77 -14.07
N SER A 302 -17.56 -2.24 -14.40
CA SER A 302 -17.22 -3.58 -14.85
C SER A 302 -16.42 -4.32 -13.78
N VAL A 303 -16.53 -5.65 -13.80
CA VAL A 303 -15.73 -6.53 -12.94
C VAL A 303 -14.22 -6.45 -13.22
N ASN A 304 -13.86 -6.04 -14.44
CA ASN A 304 -12.47 -5.98 -14.91
C ASN A 304 -11.80 -4.62 -14.69
N ASP A 305 -12.50 -3.66 -14.10
CA ASP A 305 -11.98 -2.31 -13.90
C ASP A 305 -10.80 -2.30 -12.90
N PRO A 306 -9.84 -1.37 -13.07
CA PRO A 306 -8.81 -1.09 -12.07
C PRO A 306 -9.38 -0.89 -10.67
N ILE A 307 -8.60 -1.20 -9.64
CA ILE A 307 -9.07 -1.13 -8.24
C ILE A 307 -9.45 0.31 -7.88
N ARG A 308 -8.65 1.28 -8.33
CA ARG A 308 -8.82 2.73 -8.10
C ARG A 308 -9.35 3.45 -9.34
N SER A 309 -10.36 2.86 -9.98
CA SER A 309 -10.98 3.41 -11.18
C SER A 309 -11.71 4.74 -10.96
N ILE A 310 -11.56 5.65 -11.91
CA ILE A 310 -12.23 6.94 -11.94
C ILE A 310 -13.28 6.95 -13.06
N PHE A 311 -14.55 7.15 -12.66
CA PHE A 311 -15.67 7.26 -13.59
C PHE A 311 -16.24 8.67 -13.59
N THR A 312 -16.34 9.28 -14.77
CA THR A 312 -16.95 10.61 -14.94
C THR A 312 -17.78 10.69 -16.21
N TYR A 313 -18.56 11.75 -16.34
CA TYR A 313 -19.19 12.14 -17.60
C TYR A 313 -18.16 12.75 -18.53
N ARG A 314 -18.26 12.51 -19.84
CA ARG A 314 -17.37 13.17 -20.82
C ARG A 314 -17.86 14.58 -21.08
N SER A 315 -16.94 15.55 -20.96
CA SER A 315 -17.19 16.92 -21.40
C SER A 315 -17.36 17.01 -22.92
N ASP A 316 -18.25 17.89 -23.35
CA ASP A 316 -18.36 18.41 -24.72
C ASP A 316 -18.15 19.94 -24.74
N GLY A 317 -17.33 20.45 -23.82
CA GLY A 317 -17.02 21.87 -23.68
C GLY A 317 -18.11 22.66 -22.94
N LEU A 318 -18.04 23.98 -23.03
CA LEU A 318 -19.00 24.89 -22.39
C LEU A 318 -20.08 25.33 -23.39
N LEU A 319 -21.32 25.47 -22.91
CA LEU A 319 -22.40 26.06 -23.70
C LEU A 319 -22.09 27.52 -23.99
N GLN A 320 -22.00 27.90 -25.27
CA GLN A 320 -21.71 29.28 -25.67
C GLN A 320 -22.97 30.17 -25.66
N VAL A 321 -22.79 31.48 -25.55
CA VAL A 321 -23.91 32.43 -25.65
C VAL A 321 -24.52 32.33 -27.06
N GLY A 322 -25.83 32.10 -27.13
CA GLY A 322 -26.56 31.90 -28.39
C GLY A 322 -26.57 30.47 -28.90
N GLU A 323 -25.84 29.54 -28.27
CA GLU A 323 -25.93 28.11 -28.55
C GLU A 323 -27.18 27.51 -27.91
N LYS A 324 -27.87 26.61 -28.62
CA LYS A 324 -29.02 25.89 -28.07
C LYS A 324 -28.54 24.80 -27.12
N ALA A 325 -29.09 24.76 -25.91
CA ALA A 325 -28.82 23.69 -24.96
C ALA A 325 -29.15 22.30 -25.56
N PRO A 326 -28.30 21.27 -25.31
CA PRO A 326 -28.56 19.93 -25.82
C PRO A 326 -29.82 19.33 -25.19
N ALA A 327 -30.48 18.43 -25.93
CA ALA A 327 -31.80 17.90 -25.53
C ALA A 327 -31.78 17.17 -24.17
N TRP A 328 -30.66 16.53 -23.85
CA TRP A 328 -30.43 15.80 -22.59
C TRP A 328 -29.95 16.71 -21.43
N GLN A 329 -29.68 17.99 -21.68
CA GLN A 329 -29.45 19.02 -20.65
C GLN A 329 -30.23 20.32 -20.97
N PRO A 330 -31.57 20.30 -20.97
CA PRO A 330 -32.38 21.41 -21.46
C PRO A 330 -32.32 22.67 -20.58
N ALA A 331 -31.92 22.53 -19.31
CA ALA A 331 -31.78 23.63 -18.36
C ALA A 331 -30.38 24.27 -18.34
N LEU A 332 -29.48 23.86 -19.25
CA LEU A 332 -28.11 24.33 -19.28
C LEU A 332 -28.04 25.81 -19.69
N LEU A 333 -27.32 26.61 -18.91
CA LEU A 333 -27.08 28.04 -19.15
C LEU A 333 -25.71 28.27 -19.79
N PRO A 334 -25.54 29.36 -20.58
CA PRO A 334 -24.24 29.71 -21.13
C PRO A 334 -23.14 29.78 -20.06
N GLY A 335 -21.98 29.19 -20.33
CA GLY A 335 -20.87 29.03 -19.39
C GLY A 335 -20.91 27.75 -18.55
N GLN A 336 -21.98 26.95 -18.60
CA GLN A 336 -22.04 25.63 -17.96
C GLN A 336 -21.53 24.51 -18.89
N ILE A 337 -21.10 23.40 -18.28
CA ILE A 337 -20.52 22.24 -18.98
C ILE A 337 -21.60 21.48 -19.76
N LYS A 338 -21.39 21.35 -21.07
CA LYS A 338 -22.08 20.35 -21.90
C LYS A 338 -21.44 18.99 -21.65
N LEU A 339 -22.26 17.99 -21.36
CA LEU A 339 -21.84 16.61 -21.15
C LEU A 339 -22.29 15.78 -22.36
N LYS A 340 -21.43 14.88 -22.82
CA LYS A 340 -21.79 13.94 -23.89
C LYS A 340 -22.78 12.91 -23.35
N ASN A 341 -23.91 12.77 -24.03
CA ASN A 341 -24.75 11.57 -23.92
C ASN A 341 -24.02 10.45 -24.69
N VAL A 342 -23.45 9.49 -23.96
CA VAL A 342 -22.73 8.35 -24.53
C VAL A 342 -23.60 7.11 -24.63
N SER A 343 -24.78 7.13 -24.02
CA SER A 343 -25.72 6.02 -23.99
C SER A 343 -26.78 6.04 -25.10
N ASP A 344 -26.63 6.89 -26.12
CA ASP A 344 -27.56 7.06 -27.26
C ASP A 344 -27.53 5.90 -28.29
N GLU A 345 -26.95 4.75 -27.92
CA GLU A 345 -27.12 3.50 -28.67
C GLU A 345 -27.94 2.52 -27.80
N GLU A 346 -28.99 1.93 -28.40
CA GLU A 346 -29.91 0.93 -27.82
C GLU A 346 -31.16 1.43 -27.04
N GLY A 347 -31.91 2.38 -27.61
CA GLY A 347 -33.33 2.57 -27.24
C GLY A 347 -33.59 3.09 -25.81
N LYS A 348 -32.59 3.69 -25.17
CA LYS A 348 -32.71 4.36 -23.87
C LYS A 348 -33.22 5.80 -24.05
N PRO A 349 -33.91 6.38 -23.06
CA PRO A 349 -34.34 7.77 -23.12
C PRO A 349 -33.13 8.70 -23.29
N ASN A 350 -33.24 9.71 -24.15
CA ASN A 350 -32.21 10.73 -24.41
C ASN A 350 -32.09 11.71 -23.23
N ILE A 351 -31.69 11.19 -22.07
CA ILE A 351 -31.51 11.90 -20.81
C ILE A 351 -30.11 11.62 -20.28
N LEU A 352 -29.50 12.62 -19.65
CA LEU A 352 -28.22 12.41 -18.96
C LEU A 352 -28.45 11.65 -17.66
N ASP A 353 -27.88 10.46 -17.53
CA ASP A 353 -28.02 9.64 -16.33
C ASP A 353 -26.75 8.83 -15.98
N GLN A 354 -26.86 7.95 -14.98
CA GLN A 354 -25.72 7.13 -14.54
C GLN A 354 -25.12 6.21 -15.63
N TYR A 355 -25.85 5.89 -16.70
CA TYR A 355 -25.32 5.12 -17.83
C TYR A 355 -24.36 5.93 -18.70
N ASP A 356 -24.33 7.27 -18.56
CA ASP A 356 -23.43 8.13 -19.32
C ASP A 356 -22.04 8.31 -18.67
N ARG A 357 -21.83 7.71 -17.50
CA ARG A 357 -20.52 7.72 -16.85
C ARG A 357 -19.61 6.70 -17.51
N VAL A 358 -18.39 7.14 -17.83
CA VAL A 358 -17.36 6.31 -18.45
C VAL A 358 -16.12 6.23 -17.58
N LEU A 359 -15.41 5.11 -17.67
CA LEU A 359 -14.06 4.98 -17.13
C LEU A 359 -13.12 5.90 -17.90
N ILE A 360 -12.46 6.83 -17.20
CA ILE A 360 -11.44 7.71 -17.80
C ILE A 360 -10.01 7.29 -17.43
N GLY A 361 -9.84 6.43 -16.43
CA GLY A 361 -8.54 5.92 -16.01
C GLY A 361 -8.56 5.44 -14.55
N SER A 362 -7.38 5.31 -13.95
CA SER A 362 -7.17 4.96 -12.55
C SER A 362 -6.43 6.10 -11.83
N GLU A 363 -6.50 6.13 -10.50
CA GLU A 363 -5.62 6.98 -9.67
C GLU A 363 -4.14 6.55 -9.72
N ASP A 364 -3.88 5.39 -10.32
CA ASP A 364 -2.54 4.83 -10.51
C ASP A 364 -1.88 5.40 -11.77
N PRO A 365 -0.57 5.73 -11.71
CA PRO A 365 0.18 6.12 -12.90
C PRO A 365 0.26 4.95 -13.90
N ALA A 366 0.27 5.25 -15.19
CA ALA A 366 0.57 4.24 -16.21
C ALA A 366 2.01 3.71 -16.06
N PHE A 367 2.94 4.61 -15.73
CA PHE A 367 4.30 4.27 -15.36
C PHE A 367 4.93 5.38 -14.52
N THR A 368 5.97 5.00 -13.79
CA THR A 368 6.84 5.93 -13.07
C THR A 368 8.27 5.74 -13.54
N PHE A 369 9.08 6.78 -13.43
CA PHE A 369 10.50 6.70 -13.76
C PHE A 369 11.33 7.54 -12.79
N GLY A 370 12.57 7.11 -12.61
CA GLY A 370 13.60 7.82 -11.88
C GLY A 370 14.84 7.95 -12.75
N PHE A 371 15.53 9.07 -12.66
CA PHE A 371 16.77 9.32 -13.35
C PHE A 371 17.72 10.03 -12.40
N ASN A 372 18.85 9.41 -12.11
CA ASN A 372 19.91 9.94 -11.29
C ASN A 372 21.16 10.12 -12.15
N ASN A 373 21.79 11.28 -12.06
CA ASN A 373 23.02 11.56 -12.77
C ASN A 373 24.04 12.13 -11.78
N THR A 374 25.17 11.43 -11.62
CA THR A 374 26.24 11.88 -10.73
C THR A 374 27.47 12.17 -11.57
N VAL A 375 27.92 13.42 -11.53
CA VAL A 375 29.17 13.88 -12.17
C VAL A 375 30.08 14.40 -11.07
N ARG A 376 31.27 13.80 -10.94
CA ARG A 376 32.36 14.34 -10.13
C ARG A 376 33.48 14.77 -11.05
N TYR A 377 33.86 16.04 -10.95
CA TYR A 377 35.01 16.59 -11.61
C TYR A 377 36.00 17.13 -10.57
N LYS A 378 37.09 16.40 -10.36
CA LYS A 378 38.08 16.66 -9.31
C LYS A 378 37.42 16.78 -7.93
N ASN A 379 37.37 17.99 -7.37
CA ASN A 379 36.82 18.28 -6.04
C ASN A 379 35.39 18.83 -6.09
N ILE A 380 34.75 18.83 -7.26
CA ILE A 380 33.38 19.28 -7.45
C ILE A 380 32.52 18.07 -7.75
N ASP A 381 31.45 17.90 -6.99
CA ASP A 381 30.39 16.94 -7.28
C ASP A 381 29.09 17.67 -7.65
N LEU A 382 28.37 17.09 -8.61
CA LEU A 382 27.03 17.46 -9.00
C LEU A 382 26.20 16.19 -9.07
N ASN A 383 25.08 16.18 -8.37
CA ASN A 383 24.07 15.14 -8.49
C ASN A 383 22.76 15.78 -8.95
N ILE A 384 22.18 15.22 -10.01
CA ILE A 384 20.86 15.59 -10.53
C ILE A 384 19.96 14.38 -10.39
N TYR A 385 18.90 14.50 -9.60
CA TYR A 385 17.87 13.49 -9.46
C TYR A 385 16.54 14.02 -10.00
N LEU A 386 15.95 13.26 -10.91
CA LEU A 386 14.64 13.51 -11.49
C LEU A 386 13.76 12.28 -11.24
N TYR A 387 12.50 12.51 -10.90
CA TYR A 387 11.52 11.44 -10.83
C TYR A 387 10.20 11.95 -11.41
N GLY A 388 9.40 11.03 -11.92
CA GLY A 388 8.13 11.37 -12.55
C GLY A 388 7.15 10.22 -12.54
N GLU A 389 5.88 10.60 -12.55
CA GLU A 389 4.73 9.72 -12.74
C GLU A 389 4.00 10.20 -13.99
N VAL A 390 3.67 9.30 -14.90
CA VAL A 390 3.01 9.66 -16.17
C VAL A 390 1.62 9.06 -16.21
N ASP A 391 0.69 9.84 -16.76
CA ASP A 391 -0.72 9.45 -16.94
C ASP A 391 -1.43 9.07 -15.63
N ARG A 392 -0.95 9.65 -14.52
CA ARG A 392 -1.63 9.55 -13.23
C ARG A 392 -2.73 10.59 -13.17
N LEU A 393 -3.98 10.14 -13.03
CA LEU A 393 -5.09 11.04 -12.78
C LEU A 393 -5.08 11.44 -11.30
N ARG A 394 -4.54 12.63 -11.01
CA ARG A 394 -4.33 13.10 -9.64
C ARG A 394 -4.82 14.53 -9.47
N GLY A 395 -6.09 14.69 -9.09
CA GLY A 395 -6.70 16.00 -9.26
C GLY A 395 -6.78 16.36 -10.74
N ALA A 396 -7.58 17.34 -11.07
CA ALA A 396 -7.55 17.94 -12.38
C ALA A 396 -7.01 19.37 -12.20
N SER A 397 -6.39 19.97 -13.23
CA SER A 397 -6.18 21.42 -13.19
C SER A 397 -7.52 22.10 -12.91
N TYR A 398 -7.56 23.35 -12.41
CA TYR A 398 -8.85 24.01 -12.18
C TYR A 398 -9.74 23.94 -13.43
N TYR A 399 -9.14 24.12 -14.60
CA TYR A 399 -9.78 23.98 -15.91
C TYR A 399 -10.31 22.56 -16.16
N ASP A 400 -9.46 21.53 -16.02
CA ASP A 400 -9.87 20.14 -16.27
C ASP A 400 -10.93 19.67 -15.26
N SER A 401 -10.88 20.17 -14.02
CA SER A 401 -11.86 19.88 -12.98
C SER A 401 -13.22 20.47 -13.35
N TRP A 402 -13.18 21.73 -13.81
CA TRP A 402 -14.34 22.46 -14.28
C TRP A 402 -14.90 21.93 -15.59
N THR A 403 -14.11 21.35 -16.48
CA THR A 403 -14.65 20.84 -17.75
C THR A 403 -15.06 19.37 -17.65
N ALA A 404 -14.40 18.55 -16.83
CA ALA A 404 -14.65 17.11 -16.72
C ALA A 404 -15.61 16.71 -15.58
N GLY A 405 -16.20 17.68 -14.86
CA GLY A 405 -17.10 17.41 -13.74
C GLY A 405 -16.42 16.71 -12.55
N TYR A 406 -15.11 16.93 -12.39
CA TYR A 406 -14.31 16.25 -11.36
C TYR A 406 -14.51 16.94 -10.00
N THR A 407 -14.98 16.20 -8.99
CA THR A 407 -15.12 16.67 -7.60
C THR A 407 -13.96 16.20 -6.71
N GLY A 408 -12.78 15.98 -7.26
CA GLY A 408 -11.59 15.77 -6.43
C GLY A 408 -11.10 17.09 -5.86
N ASN A 409 -10.55 17.04 -4.64
CA ASN A 409 -10.00 18.21 -3.96
C ASN A 409 -9.02 18.94 -4.90
N PRO A 410 -9.22 20.24 -5.19
CA PRO A 410 -8.29 20.99 -6.02
C PRO A 410 -6.91 20.95 -5.38
N ILE A 411 -5.89 20.78 -6.21
CA ILE A 411 -4.50 20.98 -5.80
C ILE A 411 -4.40 22.46 -5.42
N ASN A 412 -4.10 22.74 -4.14
CA ASN A 412 -3.78 24.10 -3.72
C ASN A 412 -2.55 24.57 -4.51
N PRO A 413 -2.55 25.83 -5.01
CA PRO A 413 -1.54 26.34 -5.93
C PRO A 413 -0.10 26.25 -5.42
#